data_AF-A0A3N5VN81-F1
#
_entry.id   AF-A0A3N5VN81-F1
#
_cell.length_a   1.000
_cell.length_b   1.000
_cell.length_c   1.000
_cell.angle_alpha   90.00
_cell.angle_beta   90.00
_cell.angle_gamma   90.00
#
_symmetry.space_group_name_H-M   'P 1'
#
loop_
_entity.id
_entity.type
_entity.pdbx_description
1 polymer ?
#
loop_
_entity_poly.entity_id
_entity_poly.type
_entity_poly.pdbx_seq_one_letter_code
_entity_poly.pdbx_strand_id
1 'polypeptide(L)' 'MRITVDIEDSVLSDLLEITGDKNKSPAVARAVTEFVRRKKAREFGRLIREGAFDYPAPAAEQAGGDFANPVPPLYPD' A
#
# COMPACT_ATOMS: atom_id res chain seq x y z
N MET A 1 -2.40 0.85 -22.67
CA MET A 1 -2.77 2.26 -22.92
C MET A 1 -1.51 3.02 -23.32
N ARG A 2 -1.55 3.88 -24.35
CA ARG A 2 -0.41 4.69 -24.80
C ARG A 2 -0.77 6.16 -24.67
N ILE A 3 0.09 6.92 -24.01
CA ILE A 3 -0.09 8.35 -23.73
C ILE A 3 1.22 9.07 -24.03
N THR A 4 1.12 10.33 -24.43
CA THR A 4 2.27 11.23 -24.59
C THR A 4 2.23 12.23 -23.45
N VAL A 5 3.34 12.36 -22.73
CA VAL A 5 3.45 13.21 -21.54
C VAL A 5 4.74 13.98 -21.66
N ASP A 6 4.69 15.26 -21.34
CA ASP A 6 5.88 16.11 -21.28
C ASP A 6 6.43 16.10 -19.85
N ILE A 7 7.71 15.80 -19.70
CA ILE A 7 8.38 15.59 -18.41
C ILE A 7 9.73 16.28 -18.49
N GLU A 8 10.07 17.02 -17.43
CA GLU A 8 11.39 17.63 -17.32
C GLU A 8 12.50 16.58 -17.29
N ASP A 9 13.58 16.82 -18.03
CA ASP A 9 14.69 15.87 -18.15
C ASP A 9 15.37 15.59 -16.80
N SER A 10 15.44 16.57 -15.91
CA SER A 10 15.97 16.43 -14.55
C SER A 10 15.17 15.41 -13.72
N VAL A 11 13.84 15.50 -13.76
CA VAL A 11 12.96 14.56 -13.05
C VAL A 11 13.07 13.16 -13.66
N LEU A 12 13.24 13.06 -14.97
CA LEU A 12 13.39 11.78 -15.65
C LEU A 12 14.74 11.12 -15.32
N SER A 13 15.84 11.88 -15.21
CA SER A 13 17.13 11.34 -14.78
C SER A 13 17.05 10.82 -13.36
N ASP A 14 16.46 11.58 -12.44
CA ASP A 14 16.29 11.17 -11.05
C ASP A 14 15.45 9.89 -10.97
N LEU A 15 14.38 9.80 -11.76
CA LEU A 15 13.54 8.61 -11.81
C LEU A 15 14.30 7.38 -12.28
N LEU A 16 15.17 7.50 -13.29
CA LEU A 16 16.00 6.40 -13.78
C LEU A 16 17.03 5.96 -12.73
N GLU A 17 17.62 6.89 -12.00
CA GLU A 17 18.54 6.60 -10.90
C GLU A 17 17.82 5.87 -9.75
N ILE A 18 16.64 6.35 -9.35
CA ILE A 18 15.83 5.76 -8.27
C ILE A 18 15.35 4.36 -8.65
N THR A 19 14.93 4.16 -9.90
CA THR A 19 14.38 2.88 -10.36
C THR A 19 15.46 1.87 -10.78
N GLY A 20 16.68 2.34 -11.10
CA GLY A 20 17.76 1.52 -11.65
C GLY A 20 17.49 1.03 -13.09
N ASP A 21 16.45 1.54 -13.74
CA ASP A 21 16.03 1.13 -15.07
C ASP A 21 16.80 1.94 -16.13
N LYS A 22 17.22 1.28 -17.21
CA LYS A 22 17.91 1.95 -18.34
C LYS A 22 16.96 2.57 -19.36
N ASN A 23 15.72 2.09 -19.38
CA ASN A 23 14.71 2.44 -20.37
C ASN A 23 13.67 3.37 -19.74
N LYS A 24 13.37 4.48 -20.42
CA LYS A 24 12.43 5.52 -19.96
C LYS A 24 11.01 4.97 -19.71
N SER A 25 10.48 4.22 -20.67
CA SER A 25 9.09 3.71 -20.61
C SER A 25 8.79 2.79 -19.41
N PRO A 26 9.55 1.72 -19.13
CA PRO A 26 9.29 0.87 -17.97
C PRO A 26 9.50 1.61 -16.64
N ALA A 27 10.48 2.52 -16.58
CA ALA A 27 10.75 3.31 -15.39
C ALA A 27 9.53 4.17 -15.01
N VAL A 28 8.96 4.91 -15.98
CA VAL A 28 7.76 5.73 -15.77
C VAL A 28 6.55 4.86 -15.38
N ALA A 29 6.36 3.72 -16.04
CA ALA A 29 5.26 2.81 -15.71
C ALA A 29 5.34 2.27 -14.27
N ARG A 30 6.55 1.93 -13.82
CA ARG A 30 6.81 1.52 -12.43
C ARG A 30 6.54 2.65 -11.45
N ALA A 31 7.07 3.84 -11.72
CA ALA A 31 6.88 5.00 -10.85
C ALA A 31 5.40 5.34 -10.64
N VAL A 32 4.61 5.33 -11.72
CA VAL A 32 3.15 5.55 -11.65
C VAL A 32 2.46 4.47 -10.82
N THR A 33 2.82 3.20 -11.02
CA THR A 33 2.23 2.07 -10.27
C THR A 33 2.52 2.18 -8.78
N GLU A 34 3.77 2.48 -8.42
CA GLU A 34 4.20 2.65 -7.04
C GLU A 34 3.55 3.87 -6.38
N PHE A 35 3.40 4.98 -7.11
CA PHE A 35 2.70 6.16 -6.60
C PHE A 35 1.25 5.84 -6.23
N VAL A 36 0.51 5.15 -7.10
CA VAL A 36 -0.88 4.76 -6.84
C VAL A 36 -0.96 3.82 -5.64
N ARG A 37 -0.08 2.82 -5.56
CA ARG A 37 -0.02 1.89 -4.42
C ARG A 37 0.21 2.61 -3.10
N ARG A 38 1.19 3.52 -3.05
CA ARG A 38 1.51 4.31 -1.85
C ARG A 38 0.36 5.22 -1.43
N LYS A 39 -0.35 5.83 -2.39
CA LYS A 39 -1.54 6.65 -2.10
C LYS A 39 -2.67 5.81 -1.51
N LYS A 40 -2.99 4.68 -2.14
CA LYS A 40 -4.01 3.75 -1.63
C LYS A 40 -3.67 3.22 -0.24
N ALA A 41 -2.41 2.88 0.03
CA ALA A 41 -1.97 2.44 1.35
C ALA A 41 -2.16 3.52 2.43
N ARG A 42 -1.90 4.80 2.11
CA ARG A 42 -2.14 5.93 3.02
C ARG A 42 -3.62 6.14 3.30
N GLU A 43 -4.44 6.06 2.26
CA GLU A 43 -5.91 6.17 2.40
C GLU A 43 -6.47 5.01 3.21
N PHE A 44 -5.98 3.79 2.99
CA PHE A 44 -6.36 2.61 3.77
C PHE A 44 -6.06 2.79 5.26
N GLY A 45 -4.86 3.28 5.61
CA GLY A 45 -4.52 3.60 7.00
C GLY A 45 -5.35 4.73 7.61
N ARG A 46 -5.91 5.64 6.79
CA ARG A 46 -6.87 6.63 7.25
C ARG A 46 -8.23 5.98 7.53
N LEU A 47 -8.73 5.15 6.62
CA LEU A 47 -10.00 4.44 6.77
C LEU A 47 -10.03 3.51 7.99
N ILE A 48 -8.91 2.85 8.32
CA ILE A 48 -8.78 2.08 9.57
C ILE A 48 -8.99 2.97 10.80
N ARG A 49 -8.35 4.14 10.84
CA ARG A 49 -8.47 5.08 11.98
C ARG A 49 -9.85 5.72 12.08
N GLU A 50 -10.53 5.90 10.95
CA GLU A 50 -11.89 6.44 10.88
C GLU A 50 -12.95 5.37 11.20
N GLY A 51 -12.55 4.11 11.45
CA GLY A 51 -13.48 3.03 11.78
C GLY A 51 -14.38 2.63 10.60
N ALA A 52 -13.95 2.88 9.37
CA ALA A 52 -14.75 2.63 8.16
C ALA A 52 -14.90 1.13 7.84
N PHE A 53 -14.24 0.25 8.59
CA PHE A 53 -14.34 -1.19 8.44
C PHE A 53 -15.14 -1.77 9.60
N ASP A 54 -16.26 -2.42 9.28
CA ASP A 54 -16.97 -3.28 10.22
C ASP A 54 -16.14 -4.55 10.41
N TYR A 55 -15.41 -4.60 11.51
CA TYR A 55 -14.80 -5.84 11.96
C TYR A 55 -15.89 -6.69 12.63
N PRO A 56 -16.13 -7.94 12.18
CA PRO A 56 -17.00 -8.83 12.91
C PRO A 56 -16.45 -8.94 14.33
N ALA A 57 -17.33 -8.69 15.33
CA ALA A 57 -16.94 -8.81 16.72
C ALA A 57 -16.32 -10.20 16.92
N PRO A 58 -15.12 -10.29 17.54
CA PRO A 58 -14.58 -11.60 17.88
C PRO A 58 -15.64 -12.31 18.73
N ALA A 59 -16.04 -13.51 18.32
CA ALA A 59 -17.05 -14.29 19.02
C ALA A 59 -16.66 -14.35 20.50
N ALA A 60 -17.50 -13.77 21.35
CA ALA A 60 -17.25 -13.59 22.79
C ALA A 60 -17.10 -14.92 23.56
N GLU A 61 -17.18 -16.06 22.89
CA GLU A 61 -17.16 -17.40 23.49
C GLU A 61 -15.76 -18.03 23.60
N GLN A 62 -14.69 -17.43 23.06
CA GLN A 62 -13.34 -18.02 23.16
C GLN A 62 -12.30 -17.08 23.78
N ALA A 63 -12.72 -16.16 24.65
CA ALA A 63 -11.83 -15.36 25.48
C ALA A 63 -11.34 -16.15 26.72
N GLY A 64 -10.60 -17.23 26.47
CA GLY A 64 -9.80 -17.95 27.47
C GLY A 64 -8.31 -17.63 27.39
N GLY A 65 -7.92 -16.49 26.80
CA GLY A 65 -6.53 -16.13 26.54
C GLY A 65 -6.24 -14.66 26.86
N ASP A 66 -5.15 -14.43 27.56
CA ASP A 66 -4.66 -13.14 28.07
C ASP A 66 -5.00 -11.91 27.21
N PHE A 67 -5.79 -11.00 27.78
CA PHE A 67 -6.07 -9.66 27.23
C PHE A 67 -4.81 -8.77 27.07
N ALA A 68 -3.64 -9.26 27.47
CA ALA A 68 -2.35 -8.58 27.34
C ALA A 68 -1.64 -8.84 25.99
N ASN A 69 -2.15 -9.78 25.18
CA ASN A 69 -1.53 -10.10 23.89
C ASN A 69 -2.15 -9.25 22.77
N PRO A 70 -1.40 -8.31 22.15
CA PRO A 70 -1.95 -7.44 21.11
C PRO A 70 -2.22 -8.18 19.78
N VAL A 71 -1.87 -9.48 19.70
CA VAL A 71 -2.03 -10.29 18.50
C VAL A 71 -3.24 -11.22 18.66
N PRO A 72 -4.26 -11.10 17.78
CA PRO A 72 -5.39 -12.02 17.77
C PRO A 72 -4.91 -13.47 17.57
N PRO A 73 -5.48 -14.45 18.30
CA PRO A 73 -5.15 -15.84 18.09
C PRO A 73 -5.50 -16.25 16.66
N LEU A 74 -4.55 -16.87 15.94
CA LEU A 74 -4.80 -17.43 14.63
C LEU A 74 -5.63 -18.71 14.80
N TYR A 75 -6.80 -18.76 14.17
CA TYR A 75 -7.61 -19.96 14.14
C TYR A 75 -6.90 -21.02 13.27
N PRO A 76 -6.71 -22.25 13.77
CA PRO A 76 -6.35 -23.38 12.91
C PRO A 76 -7.55 -23.78 12.03
N ASP A 77 -7.26 -24.20 10.79
CA ASP A 77 -8.23 -24.70 9.81
C ASP A 77 -9.05 -25.90 10.31
#